data_AF-A0A9X8YPC6-F1
#
_entry.id   AF-A0A9X8YPC6-F1
#
_cell.length_a   1.000
_cell.length_b   1.000
_cell.length_c   1.000
_cell.angle_alpha   90.00
_cell.angle_beta   90.00
_cell.angle_gamma   90.00
#
_symmetry.space_group_name_H-M   'P 1'
#
loop_
_entity.id
_entity.type
_entity.pdbx_description
1 polymer ?
#
loop_
_entity_poly.entity_id
_entity_poly.type
_entity_poly.pdbx_seq_one_letter_code
_entity_poly.pdbx_strand_id
1 'polypeptide(L)' 'HEPDEGELNYPWLFDKLDALGYQGWIGCEYRPRGDTAAGLGWLKPYR' A
#
# COMPACT_ATOMS: atom_id res chain seq x y z
N HIS A 1 1.05 -5.80 -9.05
CA HIS A 1 1.96 -6.37 -8.04
C HIS A 1 1.84 -5.57 -6.76
N GLU A 2 2.37 -6.08 -5.65
CA GLU A 2 2.28 -5.46 -4.33
C GLU A 2 2.83 -4.01 -4.35
N PRO A 3 2.29 -3.09 -3.53
CA PRO A 3 2.67 -1.67 -3.50
C PRO A 3 4.00 -1.42 -2.77
N ASP A 4 4.98 -2.29 -2.98
CA ASP A 4 6.35 -2.20 -2.47
C ASP A 4 7.40 -2.03 -3.58
N GLU A 5 6.95 -1.91 -4.83
CA GLU A 5 7.79 -1.75 -6.01
C GLU A 5 7.18 -0.82 -7.06
N GLY A 6 7.94 -0.56 -8.12
CA GLY A 6 7.56 0.33 -9.22
C GLY A 6 8.08 1.75 -9.02
N GLU A 7 7.52 2.69 -9.79
CA GLU A 7 7.96 4.09 -9.82
C GLU A 7 7.35 4.94 -8.68
N LEU A 8 6.34 4.41 -8.00
CA LEU A 8 5.58 5.12 -6.96
C LEU A 8 6.08 4.79 -5.55
N ASN A 9 6.31 5.84 -4.76
CA ASN A 9 6.57 5.72 -3.33
C ASN A 9 5.24 5.74 -2.55
N TYR A 10 4.63 4.55 -2.37
CA TYR A 10 3.37 4.41 -1.64
C TYR A 10 3.42 4.90 -0.18
N PRO A 11 4.48 4.61 0.62
CA PRO A 11 4.60 5.20 1.95
C PRO A 11 4.45 6.73 1.97
N TRP A 12 5.13 7.43 1.05
CA TRP A 12 5.01 8.88 0.95
C TRP A 12 3.59 9.33 0.56
N LEU A 13 2.91 8.58 -0.32
CA LEU A 13 1.53 8.88 -0.68
C LEU A 13 0.58 8.70 0.50
N PHE A 14 0.77 7.67 1.31
CA PHE A 14 -0.03 7.44 2.51
C PHE A 14 0.15 8.57 3.53
N ASP A 15 1.40 8.99 3.79
CA ASP A 15 1.69 10.15 4.65
C ASP A 15 1.00 11.43 4.13
N LYS A 16 0.91 11.60 2.81
CA LYS A 16 0.22 12.75 2.21
C LYS A 16 -1.28 12.68 2.36
N LEU A 17 -1.88 11.50 2.18
CA LEU A 17 -3.32 11.32 2.39
C LEU A 17 -3.69 11.60 3.85
N ASP A 18 -2.87 11.15 4.78
CA ASP A 18 -3.06 11.36 6.22
C ASP A 18 -2.91 12.86 6.57
N ALA A 19 -1.89 13.54 6.04
CA ALA A 19 -1.71 14.98 6.21
C ALA A 19 -2.85 15.83 5.61
N LEU A 20 -3.54 15.33 4.58
CA LEU A 20 -4.71 15.97 3.98
C LEU A 20 -6.01 15.65 4.73
N GLY A 21 -5.96 14.79 5.76
CA GLY A 21 -7.12 14.39 6.55
C GLY A 21 -8.09 13.47 5.80
N TYR A 22 -7.58 12.64 4.89
CA TYR A 22 -8.42 11.65 4.20
C TYR A 22 -8.88 10.56 5.19
N GLN A 23 -10.20 10.44 5.36
CA GLN A 23 -10.80 9.48 6.32
C GLN A 23 -11.45 8.26 5.64
N GLY A 24 -11.26 8.11 4.33
CA GLY A 24 -11.80 6.99 3.56
C GLY A 24 -10.91 5.75 3.60
N TRP A 25 -11.22 4.78 2.74
CA TRP A 25 -10.48 3.53 2.62
C TRP A 25 -9.51 3.57 1.44
N ILE A 26 -8.33 2.97 1.61
CA ILE A 26 -7.37 2.73 0.53
C ILE A 26 -7.58 1.31 0.01
N GLY A 27 -8.11 1.19 -1.21
CA GLY A 27 -8.31 -0.10 -1.88
C GLY A 27 -6.98 -0.73 -2.32
N CYS A 28 -6.75 -1.98 -1.94
CA CYS A 28 -5.56 -2.74 -2.32
C CYS A 28 -5.78 -3.51 -3.64
N GLU A 29 -6.23 -2.80 -4.68
CA GLU A 29 -6.56 -3.41 -5.98
C GLU A 29 -5.30 -3.61 -6.83
N TYR A 30 -4.62 -4.73 -6.60
CA TYR A 30 -3.51 -5.17 -7.41
C TYR A 30 -3.55 -6.69 -7.64
N ARG A 31 -2.92 -7.16 -8.73
CA ARG A 31 -2.64 -8.58 -8.92
C ARG A 31 -1.35 -8.94 -8.17
N PRO A 32 -1.37 -9.84 -7.16
CA PRO A 32 -0.17 -10.28 -6.44
C PRO A 32 0.88 -10.85 -7.39
N ARG A 33 2.17 -10.73 -7.06
CA ARG A 33 3.26 -11.37 -7.83
C ARG A 33 3.18 -12.90 -7.77
N GLY A 34 2.78 -13.44 -6.62
CA GLY A 34 2.72 -14.87 -6.37
C GLY A 34 1.67 -15.19 -5.31
N ASP A 35 2.07 -15.98 -4.31
CA ASP A 35 1.21 -16.22 -3.15
C ASP A 35 0.91 -14.90 -2.42
N THR A 36 -0.39 -14.63 -2.20
CA THR A 36 -0.83 -13.37 -1.58
C THR A 36 -0.22 -13.19 -0.19
N ALA A 37 -0.23 -14.22 0.65
CA ALA A 37 0.23 -14.11 2.03
C ALA A 37 1.73 -13.85 2.10
N ALA A 38 2.51 -14.42 1.18
CA ALA A 38 3.93 -14.14 1.03
C ALA A 38 4.22 -12.67 0.66
N GLY A 39 3.32 -12.01 -0.08
CA GLY A 39 3.45 -10.63 -0.53
C GLY A 39 3.00 -9.55 0.48
N LEU A 40 2.28 -9.89 1.55
CA LEU A 40 1.70 -8.90 2.49
C LEU A 40 2.73 -8.21 3.42
N GLY A 41 4.04 -8.31 3.13
CA GLY A 41 5.08 -7.62 3.89
C GLY A 41 4.89 -6.11 3.94
N TRP A 42 4.43 -5.51 2.84
CA TRP A 42 4.19 -4.07 2.70
C TRP A 42 3.13 -3.52 3.67
N LEU A 43 2.18 -4.37 4.10
CA LEU A 43 1.06 -3.98 4.95
C LEU A 43 1.44 -3.90 6.44
N LYS A 44 2.54 -4.54 6.86
CA LYS A 44 2.93 -4.65 8.28
C LYS A 44 2.99 -3.31 9.04
N PRO A 45 3.49 -2.20 8.46
CA PRO A 45 3.51 -0.90 9.15
C PRO A 45 2.13 -0.23 9.29
N TYR A 46 1.14 -0.68 8.51
CA TYR A 46 -0.19 -0.04 8.41
C TYR A 46 -1.30 -0.91 9.04
N ARG A 47 -0.92 -1.86 9.89
CA ARG A 47 -1.83 -2.73 10.64
C ARG A 47 -2.09 -2.19 12.04
#